data_AF-A0AAR2JG64-F1
#
_entry.id   AF-A0AAR2JG64-F1
#
_cell.length_a   1.000
_cell.length_b   1.000
_cell.length_c   1.000
_cell.angle_alpha   90.00
_cell.angle_beta   90.00
_cell.angle_gamma   90.00
#
_symmetry.space_group_name_H-M   'P 1'
#
loop_
_entity.id
_entity.type
_entity.pdbx_description
1 polymer ?
#
loop_
_entity_poly.entity_id
_entity_poly.type
_entity_poly.pdbx_seq_one_letter_code
_entity_poly.pdbx_strand_id
1 'polypeptide(L)'
;MYLYNVIILNSVAVLCNLLISAQLAGNLDNDNTKKVLSTRDQLLPNGSRVKSSRFLTVEKHSSYVFINDFKSWHDAQSYCRKNHTDLASVRNQAENVKIKEAAKGKTVWIGLFRVFWKWSDQSYSSFRYWKQNQPDIPSGKETCGYIVMTDGGYWSNENCETKFPFICYESELNFGEGSLLHTSLH
;
A
#
# COMPACT_ATOMS: atom_id res chain seq x y z
N MET A 1 35.53 32.89 -19.52
CA MET A 1 35.43 31.56 -18.88
C MET A 1 34.34 31.54 -17.78
N TYR A 2 33.09 31.91 -18.09
CA TYR A 2 32.01 32.01 -17.08
C TYR A 2 30.63 31.47 -17.53
N LEU A 3 30.45 31.11 -18.81
CA LEU A 3 29.13 30.71 -19.36
C LEU A 3 28.75 29.24 -19.13
N TYR A 4 29.71 28.35 -18.85
CA TYR A 4 29.41 26.92 -18.66
C TYR A 4 28.83 26.59 -17.27
N ASN A 5 29.23 27.29 -16.21
CA ASN A 5 28.77 27.00 -14.84
C ASN A 5 27.33 27.46 -14.56
N VAL A 6 26.84 28.50 -15.26
CA VAL A 6 25.45 28.97 -15.12
C VAL A 6 24.45 27.96 -15.69
N ILE A 7 24.84 27.17 -16.71
CA ILE A 7 23.97 26.18 -17.35
C ILE A 7 23.79 24.92 -16.49
N ILE A 8 24.87 24.45 -15.84
CA ILE A 8 24.83 23.22 -15.02
C ILE A 8 24.00 23.42 -13.75
N LEU A 9 24.16 24.56 -13.06
CA LEU A 9 23.37 24.89 -11.86
C LEU A 9 21.86 24.98 -12.18
N ASN A 10 21.48 25.58 -13.31
CA ASN A 10 20.10 25.55 -13.78
C ASN A 10 19.63 24.12 -14.11
N SER A 11 20.48 23.27 -14.69
CA SER A 11 20.11 21.90 -15.09
C SER A 11 19.83 21.00 -13.89
N VAL A 12 20.64 21.07 -12.82
CA VAL A 12 20.40 20.28 -11.61
C VAL A 12 19.20 20.80 -10.83
N ALA A 13 19.00 22.11 -10.73
CA ALA A 13 17.80 22.69 -10.11
C ALA A 13 16.51 22.34 -10.88
N VAL A 14 16.55 22.35 -12.21
CA VAL A 14 15.42 21.92 -13.06
C VAL A 14 15.15 20.43 -12.93
N LEU A 15 16.18 19.57 -12.86
CA LEU A 15 16.00 18.13 -12.62
C LEU A 15 15.44 17.85 -11.22
N CYS A 16 15.90 18.57 -10.19
CA CYS A 16 15.36 18.44 -8.83
C CYS A 16 13.89 18.88 -8.77
N ASN A 17 13.54 20.03 -9.38
CA ASN A 17 12.15 20.48 -9.50
C ASN A 17 11.28 19.54 -10.35
N LEU A 18 11.83 18.88 -11.39
CA LEU A 18 11.14 17.87 -12.19
C LEU A 18 10.92 16.54 -11.44
N LEU A 19 11.81 16.19 -10.51
CA LEU A 19 11.64 15.03 -9.62
C LEU A 19 10.66 15.33 -8.48
N ILE A 20 10.74 16.51 -7.86
CA ILE A 20 9.78 16.94 -6.82
C ILE A 20 8.36 17.05 -7.40
N SER A 21 8.21 17.58 -8.62
CA SER A 21 6.90 17.61 -9.31
C SER A 21 6.43 16.24 -9.82
N ALA A 22 7.31 15.24 -9.94
CA ALA A 22 6.91 13.86 -10.20
C ALA A 22 6.33 13.16 -8.96
N GLN A 23 6.65 13.63 -7.75
CA GLN A 23 6.09 13.11 -6.50
C GLN A 23 4.69 13.68 -6.16
N LEU A 24 4.33 14.83 -6.74
CA LEU A 24 3.09 15.57 -6.45
C LEU A 24 1.96 15.32 -7.46
N ALA A 25 2.26 14.79 -8.64
CA ALA A 25 1.25 14.27 -9.57
C ALA A 25 0.94 12.82 -9.21
N GLY A 26 -0.04 12.61 -8.31
CA GLY A 26 -0.52 11.27 -7.94
C GLY A 26 -0.96 10.44 -9.16
N ASN A 27 -0.93 9.12 -8.99
CA ASN A 27 -1.06 8.06 -10.02
C ASN A 27 0.25 7.70 -10.75
N LEU A 28 1.18 7.05 -10.02
CA LEU A 28 2.19 6.15 -10.61
C LEU A 28 1.62 4.74 -10.86
N ASP A 29 0.37 4.68 -11.33
CA ASP A 29 -0.41 3.44 -11.46
C ASP A 29 -0.95 3.24 -12.89
N ASN A 30 -0.08 3.39 -13.90
CA ASN A 30 -0.19 2.52 -15.07
C ASN A 30 1.16 2.30 -15.80
N ASP A 31 1.26 1.13 -16.42
CA ASP A 31 2.41 0.60 -17.15
C ASP A 31 2.80 1.52 -18.33
N ASN A 32 4.08 1.79 -18.52
CA ASN A 32 4.68 2.57 -19.62
C ASN A 32 4.16 4.02 -19.83
N THR A 33 4.47 4.92 -18.89
CA THR A 33 4.11 6.34 -19.02
C THR A 33 4.92 7.05 -20.12
N LYS A 34 4.25 7.54 -21.17
CA LYS A 34 4.83 8.44 -22.18
C LYS A 34 4.61 9.90 -21.79
N LYS A 35 5.65 10.61 -21.36
CA LYS A 35 5.55 12.04 -21.00
C LYS A 35 5.97 12.92 -22.19
N VAL A 36 5.06 13.76 -22.68
CA VAL A 36 5.41 14.82 -23.67
C VAL A 36 6.39 15.78 -23.01
N LEU A 37 7.58 15.94 -23.60
CA LEU A 37 8.56 16.94 -23.17
C LEU A 37 8.41 18.27 -23.92
N SER A 38 8.08 18.22 -25.20
CA SER A 38 7.86 19.42 -26.01
C SER A 38 7.07 19.10 -27.27
N THR A 39 6.12 19.94 -27.63
CA THR A 39 5.45 19.95 -28.93
C THR A 39 5.84 21.20 -29.71
N ARG A 40 6.10 21.09 -31.01
CA ARG A 40 6.34 22.21 -31.92
C ARG A 40 5.59 22.00 -33.24
N ASP A 41 5.18 23.08 -33.88
CA ASP A 41 4.63 23.01 -35.23
C ASP A 41 5.76 22.74 -36.24
N GLN A 42 5.50 21.82 -37.16
CA GLN A 42 6.36 21.44 -38.27
C GLN A 42 5.60 21.68 -39.57
N LEU A 43 6.18 22.48 -40.47
CA LEU A 43 5.64 22.71 -41.81
C LEU A 43 6.08 21.58 -42.74
N LEU A 44 5.13 21.00 -43.47
CA LEU A 44 5.37 20.04 -44.54
C LEU A 44 5.61 20.75 -45.89
N PRO A 45 6.25 20.10 -46.88
CA PRO A 45 6.57 20.71 -48.17
C PRO A 45 5.36 21.23 -48.97
N ASN A 46 4.16 20.73 -48.68
CA ASN A 46 2.90 21.18 -49.28
C ASN A 46 2.23 22.34 -48.52
N GLY A 47 2.93 22.98 -47.56
CA GLY A 47 2.44 24.10 -46.76
C GLY A 47 1.62 23.73 -45.52
N SER A 48 1.29 22.45 -45.32
CA SER A 48 0.49 22.00 -44.17
C SER A 48 1.29 22.05 -42.85
N ARG A 49 0.68 22.50 -41.74
CA ARG A 49 1.30 22.42 -40.40
C ARG A 49 0.85 21.17 -39.65
N VAL A 50 1.81 20.48 -39.04
CA VAL A 50 1.58 19.31 -38.18
C VAL A 50 2.28 19.51 -36.85
N LYS A 51 1.68 19.08 -35.74
CA LYS A 51 2.32 19.12 -34.42
C LYS A 51 3.25 17.93 -34.22
N SER A 52 4.54 18.21 -34.00
CA SER A 52 5.59 17.24 -33.72
C SER A 52 5.93 17.25 -32.23
N SER A 53 5.80 16.10 -31.56
CA SER A 53 5.98 15.95 -30.11
C SER A 53 7.14 15.02 -29.77
N ARG A 54 8.02 15.45 -28.85
CA ARG A 54 9.05 14.59 -28.24
C ARG A 54 8.56 14.03 -26.90
N PHE A 55 8.92 12.78 -26.61
CA PHE A 55 8.50 12.05 -25.42
C PHE A 55 9.69 11.38 -24.72
N LEU A 56 9.55 11.12 -23.43
CA LEU A 56 10.32 10.08 -22.71
C LEU A 56 9.41 8.92 -22.32
N THR A 57 9.99 7.73 -22.29
CA THR A 57 9.40 6.47 -21.78
C THR A 57 10.22 6.00 -20.59
N VAL A 58 9.54 5.63 -19.50
CA VAL A 58 10.14 4.93 -18.36
C VAL A 58 9.52 3.54 -18.30
N GLU A 59 10.35 2.51 -18.40
CA GLU A 59 9.92 1.12 -18.30
C GLU A 59 10.29 0.56 -16.93
N LYS A 60 9.29 0.07 -16.19
CA LYS A 60 9.51 -0.58 -14.90
C LYS A 60 9.45 -2.09 -15.07
N HIS A 61 10.62 -2.72 -15.04
CA HIS A 61 10.75 -4.17 -15.17
C HIS A 61 10.63 -4.87 -13.81
N SER A 62 9.45 -5.46 -13.54
CA SER A 62 9.17 -6.27 -12.35
C SER A 62 9.33 -7.77 -12.68
N SER A 63 10.30 -8.46 -12.04
CA SER A 63 10.48 -9.91 -12.13
C SER A 63 9.88 -10.63 -10.91
N TYR A 64 9.02 -11.63 -11.12
CA TYR A 64 8.39 -12.40 -10.05
C TYR A 64 9.10 -13.74 -9.85
N VAL A 65 9.69 -13.92 -8.68
CA VAL A 65 10.35 -15.18 -8.30
C VAL A 65 9.36 -16.03 -7.52
N PHE A 66 9.03 -17.22 -8.05
CA PHE A 66 8.23 -18.19 -7.32
C PHE A 66 9.12 -19.06 -6.43
N ILE A 67 8.79 -19.05 -5.14
CA ILE A 67 9.45 -19.82 -4.10
C ILE A 67 8.53 -20.99 -3.77
N ASN A 68 8.97 -22.21 -4.08
CA ASN A 68 8.20 -23.43 -3.85
C ASN A 68 8.30 -23.93 -2.39
N ASP A 69 8.33 -22.99 -1.45
CA ASP A 69 8.32 -23.23 -0.01
C ASP A 69 7.01 -22.71 0.57
N PHE A 70 6.29 -23.56 1.29
CA PHE A 70 5.06 -23.17 1.98
C PHE A 70 5.40 -22.40 3.26
N LYS A 71 4.85 -21.17 3.41
CA LYS A 71 5.11 -20.26 4.53
C LYS A 71 3.85 -19.44 4.86
N SER A 72 3.72 -18.94 6.10
CA SER A 72 2.66 -17.97 6.45
C SER A 72 2.88 -16.63 5.73
N TRP A 73 1.92 -15.70 5.75
CA TRP A 73 2.13 -14.38 5.12
C TRP A 73 3.34 -13.65 5.71
N HIS A 74 3.51 -13.64 7.03
CA HIS A 74 4.62 -12.97 7.70
C HIS A 74 5.95 -13.70 7.51
N ASP A 75 5.96 -15.03 7.49
CA ASP A 75 7.17 -15.82 7.21
C ASP A 75 7.60 -15.71 5.75
N ALA A 76 6.62 -15.66 4.83
CA ALA A 76 6.86 -15.42 3.41
C ALA A 76 7.36 -13.99 3.18
N GLN A 77 6.80 -12.99 3.87
CA GLN A 77 7.31 -11.62 3.84
C GLN A 77 8.75 -11.55 4.35
N SER A 78 9.03 -12.17 5.50
CA SER A 78 10.36 -12.20 6.11
C SER A 78 11.37 -12.92 5.23
N TYR A 79 10.97 -14.05 4.63
CA TYR A 79 11.77 -14.76 3.64
C TYR A 79 12.03 -13.91 2.38
N CYS A 80 11.00 -13.26 1.83
CA CYS A 80 11.13 -12.44 0.65
C CYS A 80 12.01 -11.21 0.89
N ARG A 81 11.95 -10.58 2.08
CA ARG A 81 12.86 -9.48 2.45
C ARG A 81 14.29 -9.93 2.72
N LYS A 82 14.49 -11.18 3.15
CA LYS A 82 15.82 -11.76 3.40
C LYS A 82 16.54 -12.17 2.11
N ASN A 83 15.81 -12.69 1.12
CA ASN A 83 16.40 -13.33 -0.07
C ASN A 83 16.09 -12.59 -1.39
N HIS A 84 15.09 -11.70 -1.38
CA HIS A 84 14.57 -10.95 -2.53
C HIS A 84 14.21 -9.52 -2.08
N THR A 85 13.12 -8.93 -2.60
CA THR A 85 12.66 -7.59 -2.22
C THR A 85 11.56 -7.63 -1.15
N ASP A 86 10.39 -8.14 -1.48
CA ASP A 86 9.24 -8.33 -0.57
C ASP A 86 8.25 -9.31 -1.24
N LEU A 87 7.15 -9.66 -0.58
CA LEU A 87 6.02 -10.33 -1.22
C LEU A 87 5.47 -9.50 -2.38
N ALA A 88 5.06 -10.17 -3.46
CA ALA A 88 4.68 -9.51 -4.71
C ALA A 88 3.48 -8.56 -4.52
N SER A 89 3.62 -7.30 -4.91
CA SER A 89 2.52 -6.34 -5.01
C SER A 89 1.81 -6.50 -6.37
N VAL A 90 0.46 -6.53 -6.38
CA VAL A 90 -0.33 -6.53 -7.61
C VAL A 90 -0.85 -5.12 -7.87
N ARG A 91 -0.25 -4.35 -8.81
CA ARG A 91 -0.71 -2.96 -9.10
C ARG A 91 -1.65 -2.85 -10.30
N ASN A 92 -1.58 -3.79 -11.24
CA ASN A 92 -2.42 -3.78 -12.44
C ASN A 92 -2.63 -5.21 -12.95
N GLN A 93 -3.52 -5.37 -13.93
CA GLN A 93 -3.86 -6.70 -14.47
C GLN A 93 -2.68 -7.40 -15.17
N ALA A 94 -1.72 -6.65 -15.73
CA ALA A 94 -0.52 -7.24 -16.32
C ALA A 94 0.44 -7.79 -15.24
N GLU A 95 0.63 -7.07 -14.12
CA GLU A 95 1.33 -7.60 -12.94
C GLU A 95 0.59 -8.81 -12.36
N ASN A 96 -0.75 -8.79 -12.29
CA ASN A 96 -1.56 -9.92 -11.83
C ASN A 96 -1.36 -11.18 -12.71
N VAL A 97 -1.34 -11.02 -14.04
CA VAL A 97 -1.04 -12.11 -14.99
C VAL A 97 0.39 -12.63 -14.79
N LYS A 98 1.39 -11.75 -14.73
CA LYS A 98 2.80 -12.14 -14.51
C LYS A 98 3.00 -12.86 -13.17
N ILE A 99 2.30 -12.46 -12.11
CA ILE A 99 2.31 -13.12 -10.79
C ILE A 99 1.63 -14.50 -10.88
N LYS A 100 0.48 -14.60 -11.55
CA LYS A 100 -0.24 -15.87 -11.79
C LYS A 100 0.61 -16.87 -12.60
N GLU A 101 1.31 -16.40 -13.61
CA GLU A 101 2.25 -17.19 -14.43
C GLU A 101 3.44 -17.67 -13.58
N ALA A 102 4.10 -16.76 -12.87
CA ALA A 102 5.21 -17.08 -11.98
C ALA A 102 4.80 -18.11 -10.91
N ALA A 103 3.60 -17.98 -10.35
CA ALA A 103 3.04 -18.90 -9.37
C ALA A 103 2.78 -20.33 -9.90
N LYS A 104 2.93 -20.59 -11.21
CA LYS A 104 2.85 -21.94 -11.81
C LYS A 104 1.59 -22.72 -11.41
N GLY A 105 0.45 -22.03 -11.37
CA GLY A 105 -0.85 -22.59 -10.98
C GLY A 105 -0.99 -22.91 -9.48
N LYS A 106 -0.08 -22.43 -8.62
CA LYS A 106 -0.19 -22.51 -7.17
C LYS A 106 -0.83 -21.23 -6.60
N THR A 107 -1.47 -21.36 -5.43
CA THR A 107 -1.88 -20.19 -4.65
C THR A 107 -0.65 -19.63 -3.94
N VAL A 108 -0.47 -18.31 -3.98
CA VAL A 108 0.71 -17.62 -3.44
C VAL A 108 0.29 -16.41 -2.62
N TRP A 109 1.10 -16.05 -1.62
CA TRP A 109 0.95 -14.78 -0.92
C TRP A 109 1.37 -13.61 -1.80
N ILE A 110 0.67 -12.49 -1.64
CA ILE A 110 1.01 -11.18 -2.22
C ILE A 110 1.19 -10.19 -1.07
N GLY A 111 1.96 -9.11 -1.27
CA GLY A 111 2.40 -8.18 -0.22
C GLY A 111 1.33 -7.27 0.38
N LEU A 112 0.05 -7.62 0.24
CA LEU A 112 -1.09 -6.84 0.75
C LEU A 112 -1.49 -7.30 2.15
N PHE A 113 -1.44 -6.39 3.13
CA PHE A 113 -1.84 -6.59 4.51
C PHE A 113 -2.38 -5.30 5.14
N ARG A 114 -3.06 -5.36 6.29
CA ARG A 114 -3.67 -4.21 6.99
C ARG A 114 -3.46 -4.30 8.50
N VAL A 115 -2.83 -3.30 9.12
CA VAL A 115 -2.67 -3.20 10.59
C VAL A 115 -2.71 -1.74 11.03
N PHE A 116 -3.63 -1.38 11.94
CA PHE A 116 -3.77 -0.01 12.48
C PHE A 116 -4.10 0.09 13.98
N TRP A 117 -4.16 -1.04 14.70
CA TRP A 117 -4.52 -1.05 16.13
C TRP A 117 -3.57 -1.95 16.91
N LYS A 118 -3.04 -1.44 18.02
CA LYS A 118 -2.16 -2.15 18.97
C LYS A 118 -2.78 -2.11 20.36
N TRP A 119 -2.54 -3.14 21.15
CA TRP A 119 -2.88 -3.15 22.56
C TRP A 119 -1.81 -2.44 23.39
N SER A 120 -2.18 -1.89 24.55
CA SER A 120 -1.28 -1.14 25.43
C SER A 120 -0.23 -2.03 26.11
N ASP A 121 -0.57 -3.29 26.36
CA ASP A 121 0.34 -4.37 26.77
C ASP A 121 1.28 -4.85 25.64
N GLN A 122 1.17 -4.26 24.45
CA GLN A 122 1.88 -4.61 23.21
C GLN A 122 1.57 -6.02 22.67
N SER A 123 0.50 -6.66 23.15
CA SER A 123 0.10 -8.00 22.70
C SER A 123 -0.31 -8.02 21.22
N TYR A 124 0.04 -9.10 20.53
CA TYR A 124 -0.27 -9.31 19.11
C TYR A 124 -1.64 -9.96 18.92
N SER A 125 -2.71 -9.27 19.34
CA SER A 125 -4.08 -9.70 19.08
C SER A 125 -4.71 -8.91 17.92
N SER A 126 -5.30 -9.64 16.98
CA SER A 126 -6.09 -9.12 15.85
C SER A 126 -7.60 -9.09 16.12
N PHE A 127 -8.07 -9.60 17.26
CA PHE A 127 -9.49 -9.60 17.62
C PHE A 127 -10.01 -8.17 17.81
N ARG A 128 -11.12 -7.82 17.15
CA ARG A 128 -11.74 -6.50 17.23
C ARG A 128 -13.25 -6.63 17.35
N TYR A 129 -13.83 -6.04 18.39
CA TYR A 129 -15.28 -6.01 18.61
C TYR A 129 -15.86 -4.61 18.35
N TRP A 130 -15.44 -3.98 17.25
CA TRP A 130 -15.89 -2.64 16.88
C TRP A 130 -17.40 -2.57 16.67
N LYS A 131 -18.00 -1.45 17.09
CA LYS A 131 -19.34 -1.03 16.69
C LYS A 131 -19.44 -0.94 15.16
N GLN A 132 -20.65 -1.02 14.61
CA GLN A 132 -20.85 -0.81 13.18
C GLN A 132 -20.28 0.55 12.75
N ASN A 133 -19.52 0.54 11.64
CA ASN A 133 -18.76 1.69 11.11
C ASN A 133 -17.61 2.20 12.01
N GLN A 134 -17.23 1.46 13.05
CA GLN A 134 -16.00 1.68 13.81
C GLN A 134 -14.88 0.73 13.34
N PRO A 135 -13.59 1.08 13.52
CA PRO A 135 -13.10 2.32 14.11
C PRO A 135 -13.20 3.46 13.11
N ASP A 136 -13.90 4.53 13.50
CA ASP A 136 -13.95 5.78 12.77
C ASP A 136 -12.72 6.60 13.21
N ILE A 137 -11.66 6.54 12.41
CA ILE A 137 -10.36 7.15 12.74
C ILE A 137 -10.29 8.52 12.06
N PRO A 138 -10.75 9.62 12.70
CA PRO A 138 -10.54 10.96 12.17
C PRO A 138 -9.03 11.24 12.10
N SER A 139 -8.59 11.86 11.00
CA SER A 139 -7.18 12.11 10.76
C SER A 139 -6.60 13.11 11.76
N GLY A 140 -5.38 12.83 12.24
CA GLY A 140 -4.56 13.79 12.98
C GLY A 140 -4.77 13.87 14.49
N LYS A 141 -5.60 13.02 15.10
CA LYS A 141 -5.64 12.83 16.56
C LYS A 141 -5.29 11.39 16.93
N GLU A 142 -4.59 11.22 18.05
CA GLU A 142 -4.42 9.91 18.64
C GLU A 142 -5.76 9.45 19.22
N THR A 143 -6.24 8.28 18.81
CA THR A 143 -7.49 7.72 19.31
C THR A 143 -7.25 6.37 19.97
N CYS A 144 -7.86 6.20 21.14
CA CYS A 144 -7.73 5.04 21.99
C CYS A 144 -9.05 4.25 21.96
N GLY A 145 -8.95 2.92 22.00
CA GLY A 145 -10.13 2.05 22.03
C GLY A 145 -10.79 2.05 23.40
N TYR A 146 -12.12 2.18 23.43
CA TYR A 146 -12.93 2.08 24.64
C TYR A 146 -14.22 1.29 24.37
N ILE A 147 -14.89 0.84 25.43
CA ILE A 147 -16.10 0.01 25.36
C ILE A 147 -17.35 0.88 25.55
N VAL A 148 -18.29 0.79 24.62
CA VAL A 148 -19.58 1.51 24.65
C VAL A 148 -20.64 0.63 25.33
N MET A 149 -20.74 0.73 26.66
CA MET A 149 -21.65 -0.10 27.46
C MET A 149 -23.14 0.11 27.12
N THR A 150 -23.53 1.29 26.64
CA THR A 150 -24.90 1.60 26.18
C THR A 150 -25.23 0.99 24.81
N ASP A 151 -24.24 0.41 24.13
CA ASP A 151 -24.36 -0.20 22.81
C ASP A 151 -23.74 -1.61 22.83
N GLY A 152 -24.32 -2.47 23.69
CA GLY A 152 -23.97 -3.90 23.77
C GLY A 152 -22.54 -4.24 24.21
N GLY A 153 -21.72 -3.27 24.59
CA GLY A 153 -20.29 -3.47 24.84
C GLY A 153 -19.42 -3.46 23.56
N TYR A 154 -19.95 -2.95 22.44
CA TYR A 154 -19.14 -2.73 21.24
C TYR A 154 -18.04 -1.68 21.48
N TRP A 155 -16.93 -1.82 20.77
CA TRP A 155 -15.80 -0.91 20.87
C TRP A 155 -15.98 0.30 19.96
N SER A 156 -15.53 1.46 20.41
CA SER A 156 -15.38 2.67 19.63
C SER A 156 -14.02 3.29 19.95
N ASN A 157 -13.60 4.30 19.20
CA ASN A 157 -12.40 5.06 19.52
C ASN A 157 -12.70 6.52 19.86
N GLU A 158 -11.94 7.09 20.78
CA GLU A 158 -12.07 8.45 21.29
C GLU A 158 -10.67 9.06 21.52
N ASN A 159 -10.57 10.38 21.64
CA ASN A 159 -9.34 11.07 22.05
C ASN A 159 -8.76 10.43 23.32
N CYS A 160 -7.48 10.04 23.29
CA CYS A 160 -6.78 9.43 24.41
C CYS A 160 -6.67 10.34 25.66
N GLU A 161 -6.85 11.67 25.51
CA GLU A 161 -6.91 12.61 26.64
C GLU A 161 -8.26 12.57 27.39
N THR A 162 -9.29 11.94 26.82
CA THR A 162 -10.62 11.82 27.44
C THR A 162 -10.56 10.89 28.65
N LYS A 163 -11.00 11.39 29.81
CA LYS A 163 -10.94 10.67 31.08
C LYS A 163 -12.12 9.70 31.21
N PHE A 164 -11.83 8.40 31.14
CA PHE A 164 -12.79 7.33 31.42
C PHE A 164 -12.39 6.52 32.67
N PRO A 165 -13.35 5.88 33.36
CA PRO A 165 -13.02 4.77 34.26
C PRO A 165 -12.41 3.62 33.44
N PHE A 166 -11.49 2.87 34.03
CA PHE A 166 -10.73 1.81 33.36
C PHE A 166 -10.81 0.50 34.13
N ILE A 167 -10.55 -0.60 33.43
CA ILE A 167 -10.48 -1.96 33.99
C ILE A 167 -9.04 -2.46 33.77
N CYS A 168 -8.41 -2.91 34.85
CA CYS A 168 -7.16 -3.68 34.77
C CYS A 168 -7.50 -5.18 34.63
N TYR A 169 -6.62 -5.94 33.99
CA TYR A 169 -6.73 -7.41 33.96
C TYR A 169 -5.51 -8.04 34.65
N GLU A 170 -5.70 -9.27 35.12
CA GLU A 170 -4.70 -10.16 35.71
C GLU A 170 -4.92 -11.55 35.06
N SER A 171 -3.90 -12.42 34.99
CA SER A 171 -3.99 -13.66 34.20
C SER A 171 -3.32 -14.90 34.82
N GLU A 172 -4.07 -16.01 34.81
CA GLU A 172 -3.72 -17.38 35.25
C GLU A 172 -4.15 -18.40 34.14
N LEU A 173 -3.66 -19.66 34.10
CA LEU A 173 -3.61 -20.48 32.84
C LEU A 173 -4.41 -21.83 32.80
N ASN A 174 -5.22 -22.05 31.71
CA ASN A 174 -6.13 -23.21 31.41
C ASN A 174 -6.60 -23.39 29.90
N PHE A 175 -7.51 -24.33 29.53
CA PHE A 175 -7.81 -24.81 28.11
C PHE A 175 -9.30 -25.26 27.78
N GLY A 176 -9.68 -25.60 26.51
CA GLY A 176 -11.01 -26.17 26.08
C GLY A 176 -11.28 -26.45 24.54
N GLU A 177 -12.40 -27.13 24.14
CA GLU A 177 -12.74 -27.65 22.76
C GLU A 177 -14.29 -27.72 22.37
N GLY A 178 -14.71 -28.18 21.15
CA GLY A 178 -16.15 -28.33 20.70
C GLY A 178 -16.46 -28.96 19.28
N SER A 179 -17.75 -29.18 18.87
CA SER A 179 -18.20 -29.87 17.59
C SER A 179 -19.63 -29.51 17.03
N LEU A 180 -20.14 -30.07 15.89
CA LEU A 180 -21.22 -29.44 15.03
C LEU A 180 -22.17 -30.27 14.09
N LEU A 181 -23.31 -29.63 13.65
CA LEU A 181 -23.78 -29.31 12.24
C LEU A 181 -25.35 -29.22 12.07
N HIS A 182 -26.02 -28.79 10.96
CA HIS A 182 -26.08 -27.47 10.24
C HIS A 182 -27.27 -27.34 9.18
N THR A 183 -27.57 -26.12 8.64
CA THR A 183 -28.39 -25.72 7.43
C THR A 183 -29.96 -25.66 7.45
N SER A 184 -30.71 -24.80 6.70
CA SER A 184 -30.47 -23.44 6.09
C SER A 184 -31.72 -22.81 5.39
N LEU A 185 -31.79 -21.46 5.33
CA LEU A 185 -32.51 -20.57 4.35
C LEU A 185 -34.06 -20.50 4.39
N HIS A 186 -34.72 -19.42 3.92
CA HIS A 186 -34.29 -18.24 3.12
C HIS A 186 -34.32 -16.92 3.88
#